data_AF-A0A1Y3RUW3-F1
#
_entry.id   AF-A0A1Y3RUW3-F1
#
_cell.length_a   1.000
_cell.length_b   1.000
_cell.length_c   1.000
_cell.angle_alpha   90.00
_cell.angle_beta   90.00
_cell.angle_gamma   90.00
#
_symmetry.space_group_name_H-M   'P 1'
#
loop_
_entity.id
_entity.type
_entity.pdbx_description
1 polymer ?
#
loop_
_entity_poly.entity_id
_entity_poly.type
_entity_poly.pdbx_seq_one_letter_code
_entity_poly.pdbx_strand_id
1 'polypeptide(L)'
;ETIAVTRSRNIGITIILQSMSQLESKYDKKAQTIVDCCDSTLFLGGKSNSTNKEIAEMIGKQTINQLTYNESTGQSSSASKNMQIQGRDLIDAAEIAKMSRRKAILLIAGTNPLMDDKYDPHSHKRYCYIVDKRNPKRLHDQSFDFKAYMREAEAHKGA
;
A
#
# COMPACT_ATOMS: atom_id res chain seq x y z
N GLU A 1 6.52 5.85 -23.13
CA GLU A 1 7.38 7.03 -22.92
C GLU A 1 6.82 8.05 -21.93
N THR A 2 5.52 8.04 -21.59
CA THR A 2 4.88 9.29 -21.13
C THR A 2 4.77 9.51 -19.62
N ILE A 3 4.99 8.50 -18.75
CA ILE A 3 4.80 8.73 -17.29
C ILE A 3 5.90 9.61 -16.69
N ALA A 4 7.17 9.43 -17.09
CA ALA A 4 8.27 10.25 -16.63
C ALA A 4 8.13 11.75 -16.99
N VAL A 5 7.41 12.07 -18.08
CA VAL A 5 7.19 13.45 -18.56
C VAL A 5 6.11 14.18 -17.76
N THR A 6 5.24 13.47 -17.03
CA THR A 6 4.09 14.09 -16.35
C THR A 6 4.51 15.02 -15.22
N ARG A 7 5.60 14.69 -14.51
CA ARG A 7 6.17 15.50 -13.44
C ARG A 7 6.59 16.90 -13.93
N SER A 8 7.23 17.01 -15.08
CA SER A 8 7.67 18.31 -15.62
C SER A 8 6.51 19.18 -16.13
N ARG A 9 5.35 18.58 -16.39
CA ARG A 9 4.13 19.28 -16.82
C ARG A 9 3.19 19.62 -15.67
N ASN A 10 3.62 19.44 -14.41
CA ASN A 10 2.80 19.63 -13.21
C ASN A 10 1.50 18.80 -13.24
N ILE A 11 1.56 17.59 -13.81
CA ILE A 11 0.43 16.66 -13.86
C ILE A 11 0.67 15.55 -12.82
N GLY A 12 -0.21 15.47 -11.83
CA GLY A 12 -0.22 14.38 -10.86
C GLY A 12 -0.99 13.16 -11.39
N ILE A 13 -0.42 11.96 -11.24
CA ILE A 13 -1.08 10.71 -11.59
C ILE A 13 -1.13 9.82 -10.35
N THR A 14 -2.32 9.31 -10.05
CA THR A 14 -2.52 8.29 -9.02
C THR A 14 -3.05 7.03 -9.69
N ILE A 15 -2.28 5.94 -9.61
CA ILE A 15 -2.63 4.66 -10.20
C ILE A 15 -3.13 3.75 -9.08
N ILE A 16 -4.30 3.15 -9.27
CA ILE A 16 -4.91 2.22 -8.32
C ILE A 16 -4.90 0.84 -8.97
N LEU A 17 -4.24 -0.11 -8.32
CA LEU A 17 -4.04 -1.48 -8.81
C LEU A 17 -4.48 -2.48 -7.74
N GLN A 18 -4.99 -3.64 -8.17
CA GLN A 18 -5.31 -4.73 -7.24
C GLN A 18 -4.10 -5.65 -7.02
N SER A 19 -3.29 -5.84 -8.06
CA SER A 19 -2.03 -6.60 -8.01
C SER A 19 -1.05 -6.07 -9.03
N MET A 20 0.24 -6.21 -8.73
CA MET A 20 1.33 -5.83 -9.65
C MET A 20 1.26 -6.59 -10.99
N SER A 21 0.79 -7.84 -10.95
CA SER A 21 0.60 -8.67 -12.14
C SER A 21 -0.35 -8.09 -13.19
N GLN A 22 -1.31 -7.25 -12.80
CA GLN A 22 -2.18 -6.54 -13.75
C GLN A 22 -1.41 -5.51 -14.58
N LEU A 23 -0.40 -4.90 -13.97
CA LEU A 23 0.47 -3.93 -14.63
C LEU A 23 1.44 -4.65 -15.58
N GLU A 24 2.07 -5.72 -15.09
CA GLU A 24 2.96 -6.58 -15.90
C GLU A 24 2.24 -7.17 -17.11
N SER A 25 1.02 -7.69 -16.93
CA SER A 25 0.24 -8.26 -18.03
C SER A 25 -0.06 -7.25 -19.15
N LYS A 26 -0.20 -5.96 -18.83
CA LYS A 26 -0.53 -4.92 -19.81
C LYS A 26 0.69 -4.22 -20.39
N TYR A 27 1.73 -4.05 -19.59
CA TYR A 27 2.87 -3.19 -19.92
C TYR A 27 4.20 -3.93 -19.98
N ASP A 28 4.24 -5.22 -19.60
CA ASP A 28 5.43 -6.07 -19.62
C ASP A 28 6.62 -5.35 -18.94
N LYS A 29 7.76 -5.20 -19.62
CA LYS A 29 8.93 -4.47 -19.11
C LYS A 29 8.66 -3.00 -18.74
N LYS A 30 7.64 -2.36 -19.31
CA LYS A 30 7.29 -0.97 -18.99
C LYS A 30 6.53 -0.83 -17.67
N ALA A 31 6.03 -1.94 -17.09
CA ALA A 31 5.37 -1.94 -15.79
C ALA A 31 6.31 -1.44 -14.69
N GLN A 32 7.56 -1.92 -14.69
CA GLN A 32 8.57 -1.50 -13.72
C GLN A 32 8.83 0.02 -13.81
N THR A 33 9.01 0.55 -15.03
CA THR A 33 9.20 2.00 -15.26
C THR A 33 8.04 2.84 -14.73
N ILE A 34 6.81 2.32 -14.79
CA ILE A 34 5.63 3.03 -14.25
C ILE A 34 5.73 3.14 -12.74
N VAL A 35 6.08 2.05 -12.06
CA VAL A 35 6.21 2.02 -10.60
C VAL A 35 7.40 2.85 -10.13
N ASP A 36 8.54 2.77 -10.83
CA ASP A 36 9.72 3.57 -10.49
C ASP A 36 9.50 5.08 -10.63
N CYS A 37 8.56 5.50 -11.49
CA CYS A 37 8.20 6.92 -11.62
C CYS A 37 7.22 7.41 -10.54
N CYS A 38 6.61 6.50 -9.77
CA CYS A 38 5.70 6.85 -8.69
C CYS A 38 6.49 7.10 -7.40
N ASP A 39 6.52 8.36 -6.97
CA ASP A 39 7.24 8.80 -5.76
C ASP A 39 6.64 8.26 -4.45
N SER A 40 5.35 7.91 -4.48
CA SER A 40 4.63 7.40 -3.32
C SER A 40 3.86 6.12 -3.66
N THR A 41 3.96 5.13 -2.77
CA THR A 41 3.26 3.86 -2.86
C THR A 41 2.42 3.65 -1.61
N LEU A 42 1.10 3.54 -1.77
CA LEU A 42 0.15 3.26 -0.69
C LEU A 42 -0.32 1.81 -0.80
N PHE A 43 0.07 0.99 0.17
CA PHE A 43 -0.32 -0.41 0.26
C PHE A 43 -1.48 -0.59 1.25
N LEU A 44 -2.62 -1.06 0.73
CA LEU A 44 -3.86 -1.23 1.50
C LEU A 44 -4.07 -2.65 2.05
N GLY A 45 -3.06 -3.51 1.94
CA GLY A 45 -3.17 -4.93 2.27
C GLY A 45 -3.56 -5.77 1.05
N GLY A 46 -2.94 -6.95 0.94
CA GLY A 46 -3.12 -7.85 -0.19
C GLY A 46 -2.93 -9.31 0.24
N LYS A 47 -3.54 -10.22 -0.54
CA LYS A 47 -3.36 -11.67 -0.35
C LYS A 47 -2.13 -12.21 -1.11
N SER A 48 -1.60 -11.45 -2.06
CA SER A 48 -0.50 -11.90 -2.92
C SER A 48 0.80 -11.96 -2.13
N ASN A 49 1.41 -13.14 -2.08
CA ASN A 49 2.69 -13.34 -1.39
C ASN A 49 3.85 -12.60 -2.07
N SER A 50 3.85 -12.51 -3.41
CA SER A 50 4.89 -11.77 -4.14
C SER A 50 4.85 -10.28 -3.79
N THR A 51 3.66 -9.68 -3.82
CA THR A 51 3.46 -8.27 -3.46
C THR A 51 3.84 -7.99 -2.02
N ASN A 52 3.55 -8.90 -1.08
CA ASN A 52 3.95 -8.72 0.31
C ASN A 52 5.47 -8.74 0.49
N LYS A 53 6.18 -9.60 -0.26
CA LYS A 53 7.66 -9.63 -0.25
C LYS A 53 8.25 -8.36 -0.85
N GLU A 54 7.74 -7.91 -1.98
CA GLU A 54 8.16 -6.64 -2.60
C GLU A 54 8.00 -5.47 -1.63
N ILE A 55 6.88 -5.40 -0.89
CA ILE A 55 6.65 -4.34 0.10
C ILE A 55 7.61 -4.48 1.30
N ALA A 56 7.87 -5.69 1.79
CA ALA A 56 8.85 -5.92 2.86
C ALA A 56 10.27 -5.48 2.42
N GLU A 57 10.66 -5.81 1.19
CA GLU A 57 11.94 -5.41 0.61
C GLU A 57 12.04 -3.88 0.44
N MET A 58 10.96 -3.22 -0.02
CA MET A 58 10.91 -1.76 -0.14
C MET A 58 10.98 -1.04 1.21
N ILE A 59 10.40 -1.63 2.26
CA ILE A 59 10.46 -1.11 3.63
C ILE A 59 11.88 -1.22 4.21
N GLY A 60 12.56 -2.33 3.92
CA GLY A 60 13.93 -2.57 4.32
C GLY A 60 14.09 -3.21 5.70
N LYS A 61 15.31 -3.12 6.23
CA LYS A 61 15.77 -3.87 7.41
C LYS A 61 16.03 -2.97 8.61
N GLN A 62 15.86 -3.54 9.78
CA GLN A 62 16.25 -2.98 11.07
C GLN A 62 17.37 -3.80 11.71
N THR A 63 18.19 -3.13 12.50
CA THR A 63 19.21 -3.78 13.32
C THR A 63 18.59 -4.18 14.66
N ILE A 64 18.76 -5.45 15.03
CA ILE A 64 18.32 -5.99 16.33
C ILE A 64 19.53 -6.39 17.16
N ASN A 65 19.47 -6.10 18.46
CA ASN A 65 20.46 -6.55 19.43
C ASN A 65 19.89 -7.77 20.15
N GLN A 66 20.52 -8.93 19.96
CA GLN A 66 20.17 -10.17 20.64
C GLN A 66 21.09 -10.36 21.85
N LEU A 67 20.51 -10.42 23.04
CA LEU A 67 21.22 -10.66 24.29
C LEU A 67 20.90 -12.08 24.78
N THR A 68 21.92 -12.94 24.78
CA THR A 68 21.83 -14.31 25.26
C THR A 68 22.40 -14.39 26.68
N TYR A 69 21.58 -14.86 27.61
CA TYR A 69 21.96 -15.13 29.00
C TYR A 69 22.13 -16.63 29.15
N ASN A 70 23.34 -17.08 29.49
CA ASN A 70 23.59 -18.46 29.86
C ASN A 70 23.88 -18.52 31.35
N GLU A 71 23.09 -19.29 32.08
CA GLU A 71 23.25 -19.54 33.50
C GLU A 71 23.43 -21.05 33.72
N SER A 72 24.45 -21.42 34.47
CA SER A 72 24.75 -22.81 34.83
C SER A 72 24.75 -22.93 36.35
N THR A 73 23.80 -23.68 36.89
CA THR A 73 23.67 -24.03 38.31
C THR A 73 24.15 -25.46 38.54
N GLY A 74 25.46 -25.63 38.71
CA GLY A 74 26.13 -26.87 39.12
C GLY A 74 27.03 -26.62 40.34
N GLN A 75 28.02 -27.49 40.59
CA GLN A 75 28.97 -27.30 41.70
C GLN A 75 29.73 -25.96 41.66
N SER A 76 29.89 -25.38 40.46
CA SER A 76 30.40 -24.03 40.26
C SER A 76 29.37 -23.22 39.49
N SER A 77 28.76 -22.22 40.13
CA SER A 77 27.82 -21.32 39.47
C SER A 77 28.55 -20.42 38.48
N SER A 78 28.08 -20.36 37.23
CA SER A 78 28.57 -19.39 36.25
C SER A 78 27.42 -18.76 35.48
N ALA A 79 27.54 -17.47 35.21
CA ALA A 79 26.62 -16.71 34.37
C ALA A 79 27.42 -15.97 33.30
N SER A 80 27.02 -16.09 32.04
CA SER A 80 27.60 -15.34 30.93
C SER A 80 26.52 -14.60 30.16
N LYS A 81 26.88 -13.42 29.66
CA LYS A 81 26.03 -12.58 28.81
C LYS A 81 26.74 -12.37 27.49
N ASN A 82 26.11 -12.72 26.39
CA ASN A 82 26.62 -12.49 25.04
C ASN A 82 25.65 -11.57 24.29
N MET A 83 26.17 -10.46 23.75
CA MET A 83 25.41 -9.52 22.93
C MET A 83 25.82 -9.65 21.46
N GLN A 84 24.85 -9.91 20.58
CA GLN A 84 25.06 -10.04 19.15
C GLN A 84 24.17 -9.04 18.39
N ILE A 85 24.75 -8.37 17.40
CA ILE A 85 24.02 -7.49 16.49
C ILE A 85 23.62 -8.29 15.25
N GLN A 86 22.34 -8.28 14.88
CA GLN A 86 21.81 -8.97 13.69
C GLN A 86 20.90 -8.05 12.88
N GLY A 87 20.79 -8.29 11.57
CA GLY A 87 19.83 -7.59 10.71
C GLY A 87 18.56 -8.43 10.53
N ARG A 88 17.39 -7.81 10.70
CA ARG A 88 16.06 -8.40 10.46
C ARG A 88 15.24 -7.45 9.60
N ASP A 89 14.32 -7.96 8.78
CA ASP A 89 13.36 -7.10 8.10
C ASP A 89 12.55 -6.27 9.13
N LEU A 90 12.28 -5.00 8.82
CA LEU A 90 11.50 -4.14 9.73
C LEU A 90 10.10 -4.71 9.94
N ILE A 91 9.52 -5.25 8.86
CA ILE A 91 8.30 -6.06 8.86
C ILE A 91 8.47 -7.19 7.84
N ASP A 92 8.19 -8.42 8.25
CA ASP A 92 8.26 -9.58 7.36
C ASP A 92 7.01 -9.66 6.46
N ALA A 93 7.14 -10.29 5.29
CA ALA A 93 6.03 -10.53 4.37
C ALA A 93 4.87 -11.29 5.05
N ALA A 94 5.16 -12.18 6.00
CA ALA A 94 4.15 -12.87 6.79
C ALA A 94 3.42 -11.93 7.78
N GLU A 95 4.10 -10.93 8.32
CA GLU A 95 3.51 -9.90 9.19
C GLU A 95 2.65 -8.95 8.35
N ILE A 96 3.10 -8.55 7.16
CA ILE A 96 2.31 -7.79 6.18
C ILE A 96 1.03 -8.56 5.78
N ALA A 97 1.13 -9.86 5.53
CA ALA A 97 -0.02 -10.69 5.14
C ALA A 97 -1.09 -10.78 6.24
N LYS A 98 -0.68 -10.68 7.52
CA LYS A 98 -1.57 -10.71 8.69
C LYS A 98 -1.96 -9.30 9.17
N MET A 99 -1.51 -8.26 8.49
CA MET A 99 -1.82 -6.88 8.85
C MET A 99 -3.33 -6.64 8.89
N SER A 100 -3.78 -5.91 9.91
CA SER A 100 -5.20 -5.55 10.04
C SER A 100 -5.70 -4.87 8.77
N ARG A 101 -6.91 -5.23 8.31
CA ARG A 101 -7.55 -4.60 7.15
C ARG A 101 -7.80 -3.10 7.35
N ARG A 102 -7.72 -2.61 8.59
CA ARG A 102 -7.81 -1.18 8.91
C ARG A 102 -6.52 -0.43 8.68
N LYS A 103 -5.36 -1.07 8.61
CA LYS A 103 -4.08 -0.39 8.43
C LYS A 103 -3.65 -0.32 6.97
N ALA A 104 -2.88 0.70 6.65
CA ALA A 104 -2.21 0.88 5.37
C ALA A 104 -0.74 1.24 5.62
N ILE A 105 0.11 0.87 4.67
CA ILE A 105 1.53 1.23 4.66
C ILE A 105 1.73 2.26 3.55
N LEU A 106 2.31 3.40 3.89
CA LEU A 106 2.68 4.48 2.98
C LEU A 106 4.21 4.54 2.87
N LEU A 107 4.68 4.41 1.64
CA LEU A 107 6.08 4.56 1.27
C LEU A 107 6.20 5.84 0.45
N ILE A 108 7.06 6.76 0.87
CA ILE A 108 7.40 7.98 0.12
C ILE A 108 8.91 7.96 -0.11
N ALA A 109 9.35 8.28 -1.32
CA ALA A 109 10.76 8.30 -1.64
C ALA A 109 11.52 9.25 -0.70
N GLY A 110 12.60 8.75 -0.10
CA GLY A 110 13.45 9.51 0.82
C GLY A 110 12.92 9.65 2.25
N THR A 111 11.78 9.05 2.59
CA THR A 111 11.28 9.02 3.98
C THR A 111 11.27 7.61 4.55
N ASN A 112 11.17 7.52 5.87
CA ASN A 112 10.88 6.25 6.53
C ASN A 112 9.47 5.76 6.15
N PRO A 113 9.26 4.43 6.10
CA PRO A 113 7.94 3.85 5.89
C PRO A 113 6.99 4.23 7.02
N LEU A 114 5.75 4.56 6.67
CA LEU A 114 4.70 4.94 7.61
C LEU A 114 3.59 3.88 7.60
N MET A 115 3.15 3.45 8.78
CA MET A 115 1.98 2.57 8.91
C MET A 115 0.91 3.29 9.73
N ASP A 116 -0.25 3.50 9.13
CA ASP A 116 -1.35 4.25 9.74
C ASP A 116 -2.71 3.59 9.45
N ASP A 117 -3.74 3.99 10.19
CA ASP A 117 -5.10 3.54 9.96
C ASP A 117 -5.71 4.20 8.71
N LYS A 118 -6.48 3.40 7.97
CA LYS A 118 -7.24 3.84 6.81
C LYS A 118 -8.31 4.82 7.25
N TYR A 119 -8.50 5.83 6.43
CA TYR A 119 -9.56 6.80 6.62
C TYR A 119 -10.94 6.12 6.62
N ASP A 120 -11.76 6.39 7.64
CA ASP A 120 -13.13 5.88 7.71
C ASP A 120 -14.05 6.66 6.76
N PRO A 121 -14.58 6.01 5.70
CA PRO A 121 -15.46 6.69 4.76
C PRO A 121 -16.70 7.31 5.41
N HIS A 122 -17.23 6.72 6.49
CA HIS A 122 -18.45 7.20 7.16
C HIS A 122 -18.27 8.57 7.82
N SER A 123 -17.03 8.90 8.20
CA SER A 123 -16.67 10.20 8.76
C SER A 123 -16.55 11.31 7.69
N HIS A 124 -16.51 10.93 6.41
CA HIS A 124 -16.33 11.88 5.33
C HIS A 124 -17.58 12.76 5.16
N LYS A 125 -17.40 14.07 5.04
CA LYS A 125 -18.50 15.03 4.79
C LYS A 125 -19.36 14.67 3.57
N ARG A 126 -18.77 14.03 2.57
CA ARG A 126 -19.41 13.62 1.31
C ARG A 126 -19.82 12.13 1.28
N TYR A 127 -19.85 11.45 2.43
CA TYR A 127 -20.25 10.04 2.50
C TYR A 127 -21.66 9.80 1.93
N CYS A 128 -22.55 10.80 2.01
CA CYS A 128 -23.89 10.73 1.42
C CYS A 128 -23.91 10.52 -0.11
N TYR A 129 -22.84 10.82 -0.83
CA TYR A 129 -22.78 10.58 -2.28
C TYR A 129 -22.33 9.17 -2.65
N ILE A 130 -21.86 8.38 -1.68
CA ILE A 130 -21.44 7.01 -1.95
C ILE A 130 -22.69 6.13 -2.08
N VAL A 131 -22.90 5.62 -3.30
CA VAL A 131 -23.96 4.68 -3.60
C VAL A 131 -23.55 3.28 -3.17
N ASP A 132 -23.78 2.99 -1.89
CA ASP A 132 -23.67 1.65 -1.31
C ASP A 132 -25.02 1.27 -0.68
N LYS A 133 -25.45 0.02 -0.84
CA LYS A 133 -26.65 -0.51 -0.17
C LYS A 133 -26.50 -0.51 1.35
N ARG A 134 -25.27 -0.52 1.85
CA ARG A 134 -24.93 -0.46 3.28
C ARG A 134 -24.91 0.97 3.82
N ASN A 135 -25.02 1.99 2.96
CA ASN A 135 -25.02 3.39 3.36
C ASN A 135 -26.47 3.91 3.54
N PRO A 136 -26.95 4.09 4.79
CA PRO A 136 -28.30 4.61 5.03
C PRO A 136 -28.43 6.11 4.70
N LYS A 137 -27.31 6.84 4.59
CA LYS A 137 -27.29 8.28 4.32
C LYS A 137 -27.11 8.59 2.83
N ARG A 138 -27.22 7.60 1.94
CA ARG A 138 -27.01 7.80 0.51
C ARG A 138 -28.07 8.73 -0.09
N LEU A 139 -27.64 9.67 -0.93
CA LEU A 139 -28.52 10.59 -1.65
C LEU A 139 -29.13 9.95 -2.90
N HIS A 140 -28.43 8.98 -3.49
CA HIS A 140 -28.83 8.30 -4.71
C HIS A 140 -28.85 6.79 -4.50
N ASP A 141 -29.87 6.13 -5.05
CA ASP A 141 -30.03 4.68 -4.98
C ASP A 141 -29.21 3.91 -6.01
N GLN A 142 -28.89 4.55 -7.14
CA GLN A 142 -28.12 3.98 -8.23
C GLN A 142 -26.87 4.80 -8.52
N SER A 143 -25.81 4.12 -8.94
CA SER A 143 -24.56 4.75 -9.34
C SER A 143 -24.79 5.62 -10.57
N PHE A 144 -24.04 6.71 -10.67
CA PHE A 144 -24.09 7.57 -11.84
C PHE A 144 -23.64 6.81 -13.10
N ASP A 145 -24.51 6.71 -14.10
CA ASP A 145 -24.19 6.08 -15.37
C ASP A 145 -23.53 7.09 -16.32
N PHE A 146 -22.21 7.11 -16.31
CA PHE A 146 -21.42 7.94 -17.21
C PHE A 146 -21.68 7.65 -18.70
N LYS A 147 -22.01 6.42 -19.07
CA LYS A 147 -22.25 6.07 -20.49
C LYS A 147 -23.57 6.61 -20.98
N ALA A 148 -24.61 6.58 -20.14
CA ALA A 148 -25.88 7.23 -20.45
C ALA A 148 -25.69 8.74 -20.60
N TYR A 149 -25.04 9.37 -19.62
CA TYR A 149 -24.77 10.81 -19.64
C TYR A 149 -23.98 11.25 -20.89
N MET A 150 -22.92 10.52 -21.26
CA MET A 150 -22.13 10.87 -22.46
C MET A 150 -22.94 10.74 -23.74
N ARG A 151 -23.81 9.72 -23.85
CA ARG A 151 -24.72 9.56 -25.01
C ARG A 151 -25.69 10.75 -25.13
N GLU A 152 -26.25 11.19 -24.00
CA GLU A 152 -27.14 12.37 -23.97
C GLU A 152 -26.41 13.66 -24.28
N ALA A 153 -25.20 13.85 -23.74
CA ALA A 153 -24.38 15.03 -23.98
C ALA A 153 -23.90 15.14 -25.44
N GLU A 154 -23.59 14.01 -26.07
CA GLU A 154 -23.26 13.96 -27.50
C GLU A 154 -24.49 14.23 -28.38
N ALA A 155 -25.67 13.69 -28.00
CA ALA A 155 -26.92 13.98 -28.68
C ALA A 155 -27.30 15.46 -28.62
N HIS A 156 -27.06 16.13 -27.49
CA HIS A 156 -27.31 17.56 -27.33
C HIS A 156 -26.29 18.49 -28.04
N LYS A 157 -25.08 18.01 -28.35
CA LYS A 157 -24.09 18.76 -29.13
C LYS A 157 -24.25 18.60 -30.64
N GLY A 158 -25.00 17.60 -31.07
CA GLY A 158 -25.30 17.33 -32.48
C GLY A 158 -26.61 17.97 -32.98
N ALA A 159 -27.33 18.70 -32.13
CA ALA A 159 -28.51 19.50 -32.46
C ALA A 159 -28.18 20.99 -32.38
#